data_AF-A0A6S6XZX3-F1
#
_entry.id   AF-A0A6S6XZX3-F1
#
_cell.length_a   1.000
_cell.length_b   1.000
_cell.length_c   1.000
_cell.angle_alpha   90.00
_cell.angle_beta   90.00
_cell.angle_gamma   90.00
#
_symmetry.space_group_name_H-M   'P 1'
#
loop_
_entity.id
_entity.type
_entity.pdbx_description
1 polymer ?
#
loop_
_entity_poly.entity_id
_entity_poly.type
_entity_poly.pdbx_seq_one_letter_code
_entity_poly.pdbx_strand_id
1 'polypeptide(L)'
;MKILRLIDANKLEEKLRFMNNDFSWACVTENDIYDEPTVGIPHWIPVTEKTPETEQKVLVRIQSKSFPKYQRTTCASHIGYHERTTEDDGWRDCEIDGEYDEENDCFWIPECWYEINEVDDNPNWILDDDYIITHWMELPKPPKDKLS
;
A
#
# COMPACT_ATOMS: atom_id res chain seq x y z
N MET A 1 15.27 26.47 -29.91
CA MET A 1 14.11 27.09 -29.24
C MET A 1 12.84 26.54 -29.90
N LYS A 2 12.15 25.56 -29.27
CA LYS A 2 10.93 24.94 -29.82
C LYS A 2 9.72 25.81 -29.47
N ILE A 3 8.99 26.27 -30.48
CA ILE A 3 7.73 27.01 -30.32
C ILE A 3 6.63 25.98 -30.03
N LEU A 4 6.06 26.01 -28.82
CA LEU A 4 4.82 25.31 -28.50
C LEU A 4 3.69 25.97 -29.31
N ARG A 5 3.08 25.23 -30.24
CA ARG A 5 1.88 25.69 -30.94
C ARG A 5 0.73 25.63 -29.94
N LEU A 6 0.19 26.79 -29.56
CA LEU A 6 -1.09 26.91 -28.86
C LEU A 6 -2.15 26.23 -29.73
N ILE A 7 -2.81 25.22 -29.16
CA ILE A 7 -3.98 24.60 -29.80
C ILE A 7 -5.12 25.61 -29.67
N ASP A 8 -5.74 25.93 -30.80
CA ASP A 8 -6.92 26.78 -30.88
C ASP A 8 -8.06 26.16 -30.07
N ALA A 9 -8.47 26.84 -28.99
CA ALA A 9 -9.50 26.36 -28.06
C ALA A 9 -10.82 26.05 -28.77
N ASN A 10 -11.14 26.74 -29.86
CA ASN A 10 -12.37 26.52 -30.62
C ASN A 10 -12.36 25.17 -31.35
N LYS A 11 -11.18 24.69 -31.80
CA LYS A 11 -11.03 23.35 -32.40
C LYS A 11 -11.13 22.23 -31.36
N LEU A 12 -10.81 22.50 -30.10
CA LEU A 12 -10.97 21.53 -29.02
C LEU A 12 -12.45 21.38 -28.65
N GLU A 13 -13.20 22.49 -28.60
CA GLU A 13 -14.64 22.46 -28.36
C GLU A 13 -15.42 21.80 -29.49
N GLU A 14 -15.06 22.01 -30.77
CA GLU A 14 -15.68 21.28 -31.88
C GLU A 14 -15.43 19.77 -31.77
N LYS A 15 -14.21 19.33 -31.41
CA LYS A 15 -13.92 17.91 -31.17
C LYS A 15 -14.74 17.33 -30.02
N LEU A 16 -14.88 18.06 -28.91
CA LEU A 16 -15.69 17.64 -27.77
C LEU A 16 -17.19 17.59 -28.12
N ARG A 17 -17.68 18.53 -28.94
CA ARG A 17 -19.06 18.52 -29.45
C ARG A 17 -19.32 17.38 -30.42
N PHE A 18 -18.37 17.06 -31.31
CA PHE A 18 -18.46 15.89 -32.19
C PHE A 18 -18.42 14.57 -31.42
N MET A 19 -17.64 14.49 -30.34
CA MET A 19 -17.64 13.31 -29.45
C MET A 19 -18.92 13.16 -28.63
N ASN A 20 -19.64 14.25 -28.36
CA ASN A 20 -20.88 14.23 -27.57
C ASN A 20 -22.16 13.92 -28.37
N ASN A 21 -22.11 13.93 -29.70
CA ASN A 21 -23.33 13.79 -30.54
C ASN A 21 -23.51 12.42 -31.23
N ASP A 22 -22.59 11.47 -31.06
CA ASP A 22 -22.72 10.10 -31.60
C ASP A 22 -22.75 9.00 -30.52
N PHE A 23 -22.80 9.36 -29.23
CA PHE A 23 -23.07 8.39 -28.17
C PHE A 23 -24.54 8.45 -27.76
N SER A 24 -25.34 7.57 -28.34
CA SER A 24 -26.54 7.06 -27.66
C SER A 24 -26.08 6.27 -26.43
N TRP A 25 -25.63 6.96 -25.38
CA TRP A 25 -25.63 6.37 -24.06
C TRP A 25 -27.10 6.32 -23.66
N ALA A 26 -27.75 5.19 -23.94
CA ALA A 26 -28.81 4.79 -23.05
C ALA A 26 -28.22 4.86 -21.63
N CYS A 27 -28.98 5.45 -20.72
CA CYS A 27 -28.77 5.30 -19.29
C CYS A 27 -28.36 3.85 -19.01
N VAL A 28 -27.08 3.65 -18.70
CA VAL A 28 -26.59 2.39 -18.16
C VAL A 28 -27.33 2.28 -16.83
N THR A 29 -28.36 1.44 -16.80
CA THR A 29 -29.11 1.18 -15.58
C THR A 29 -28.22 0.33 -14.67
N GLU A 30 -28.55 0.25 -13.38
CA GLU A 30 -27.81 -0.53 -12.37
C GLU A 30 -27.60 -2.02 -12.75
N ASN A 31 -28.21 -2.51 -13.84
CA ASN A 31 -28.15 -3.88 -14.32
C ASN A 31 -27.27 -4.12 -15.57
N ASP A 32 -26.57 -3.11 -16.11
CA ASP A 32 -25.76 -3.25 -17.33
C ASP A 32 -24.24 -3.31 -17.06
N ILE A 33 -23.83 -3.48 -15.80
CA ILE A 33 -22.44 -3.79 -15.45
C ILE A 33 -22.22 -5.27 -15.74
N TYR A 34 -21.58 -5.56 -16.87
CA TYR A 34 -21.05 -6.89 -17.16
C TYR A 34 -20.23 -7.38 -15.95
N ASP A 35 -20.62 -8.54 -15.42
CA ASP A 35 -19.97 -9.30 -14.35
C ASP A 35 -18.64 -9.90 -14.87
N GLU A 36 -17.77 -9.05 -15.41
CA GLU A 36 -16.36 -9.40 -15.55
C GLU A 36 -15.74 -9.26 -14.15
N PRO A 37 -14.93 -10.23 -13.69
CA PRO A 37 -14.30 -10.14 -12.39
C PRO A 37 -13.45 -8.88 -12.38
N THR A 38 -13.93 -7.84 -11.69
CA THR A 38 -13.15 -6.65 -11.41
C THR A 38 -11.90 -7.15 -10.70
N VAL A 39 -10.77 -7.18 -11.40
CA VAL A 39 -9.47 -7.26 -10.75
C VAL A 39 -9.45 -6.03 -9.85
N GLY A 40 -9.75 -6.24 -8.57
CA GLY A 40 -10.05 -5.17 -7.63
C GLY A 40 -8.97 -4.10 -7.75
N ILE A 41 -9.37 -2.89 -8.09
CA ILE A 41 -8.44 -1.77 -8.11
C ILE A 41 -7.93 -1.66 -6.67
N PRO A 42 -6.62 -1.84 -6.43
CA PRO A 42 -6.08 -1.78 -5.08
C PRO A 42 -6.49 -0.44 -4.42
N HIS A 43 -7.17 -0.50 -3.28
CA HIS A 43 -7.65 0.67 -2.54
C HIS A 43 -6.94 0.78 -1.19
N TRP A 44 -6.80 2.00 -0.70
CA TRP A 44 -6.19 2.29 0.59
C TRP A 44 -7.16 1.98 1.73
N ILE A 45 -6.78 1.07 2.61
CA ILE A 45 -7.54 0.67 3.79
C ILE A 45 -6.99 1.43 5.00
N PRO A 46 -7.80 2.19 5.74
CA PRO A 46 -7.36 2.83 6.98
C PRO A 46 -6.95 1.78 8.01
N VAL A 47 -5.81 1.98 8.68
CA VAL A 47 -5.35 1.03 9.74
C VAL A 47 -6.33 0.93 10.90
N THR A 48 -7.14 1.98 11.12
CA THR A 48 -8.18 2.03 12.15
C THR A 48 -9.38 1.14 11.83
N GLU A 49 -9.57 0.76 10.56
CA GLU A 49 -10.65 -0.15 10.15
C GLU A 49 -10.17 -1.60 10.18
N LYS A 50 -8.97 -1.84 9.65
CA LYS A 50 -8.38 -3.17 9.58
C LYS A 50 -6.87 -3.07 9.38
N THR A 51 -6.11 -3.95 10.03
CA THR A 51 -4.70 -4.22 9.74
C THR A 51 -4.55 -5.35 8.71
N PRO A 52 -3.45 -5.40 7.95
CA PRO A 52 -3.15 -6.55 7.11
C PRO A 52 -2.88 -7.79 7.98
N GLU A 53 -2.83 -8.97 7.36
CA GLU A 53 -2.38 -10.18 8.07
C GLU A 53 -0.93 -10.01 8.53
N THR A 54 -0.58 -10.67 9.64
CA THR A 54 0.79 -10.60 10.16
C THR A 54 1.80 -11.04 9.10
N GLU A 55 2.87 -10.24 8.96
CA GLU A 55 3.91 -10.34 7.93
C GLU A 55 3.46 -10.13 6.48
N GLN A 56 2.18 -9.85 6.23
CA GLN A 56 1.73 -9.55 4.90
C GLN A 56 2.44 -8.28 4.40
N LYS A 57 3.21 -8.44 3.34
CA LYS A 57 3.89 -7.33 2.69
C LYS A 57 2.89 -6.44 1.96
N VAL A 58 2.86 -5.17 2.34
CA VAL A 58 1.91 -4.18 1.84
C VAL A 58 2.60 -2.85 1.54
N LEU A 59 1.94 -1.98 0.78
CA LEU A 59 2.29 -0.57 0.74
C LEU A 59 1.61 0.15 1.89
N VAL A 60 2.35 1.03 2.57
CA VAL A 60 1.82 1.85 3.67
C VAL A 60 1.98 3.33 3.40
N ARG A 61 1.02 4.13 3.87
CA ARG A 61 1.11 5.59 3.90
C ARG A 61 1.58 6.03 5.28
N ILE A 62 2.82 6.51 5.33
CA ILE A 62 3.46 6.97 6.56
C ILE A 62 3.51 8.49 6.64
N GLN A 63 3.34 9.00 7.85
CA GLN A 63 3.44 10.42 8.20
C GLN A 63 4.45 10.59 9.32
N SER A 64 5.44 11.48 9.15
CA SER A 64 6.40 11.74 10.21
C SER A 64 5.72 12.39 11.42
N LYS A 65 5.98 11.87 12.62
CA LYS A 65 5.51 12.47 13.89
C LYS A 65 6.13 13.85 14.12
N SER A 66 7.44 13.98 13.85
CA SER A 66 8.18 15.23 14.03
C SER A 66 7.89 16.27 12.94
N PHE A 67 7.55 15.82 11.73
CA PHE A 67 7.27 16.70 10.59
C PHE A 67 5.98 16.26 9.88
N PRO A 68 4.79 16.61 10.37
CA PRO A 68 3.50 16.09 9.86
C PRO A 68 3.21 16.36 8.38
N LYS A 69 3.87 17.36 7.77
CA LYS A 69 3.78 17.64 6.32
C LYS A 69 4.59 16.64 5.48
N TYR A 70 5.55 15.95 6.07
CA TYR A 70 6.33 14.93 5.42
C TYR A 70 5.58 13.60 5.46
N GLN A 71 5.11 13.21 4.28
CA GLN A 71 4.36 11.98 4.07
C GLN A 71 4.95 11.25 2.87
N ARG A 72 5.08 9.93 3.00
CA ARG A 72 5.59 9.07 1.92
C ARG A 72 4.86 7.73 1.91
N THR A 73 5.08 6.98 0.84
CA THR A 73 4.65 5.59 0.74
C THR A 73 5.88 4.70 0.73
N THR A 74 5.85 3.61 1.49
CA THR A 74 6.93 2.60 1.54
C THR A 74 6.33 1.19 1.63
N CYS A 75 7.17 0.17 1.52
CA CYS A 75 6.80 -1.23 1.78
C CYS A 75 7.00 -1.54 3.27
N ALA A 76 6.01 -2.20 3.87
CA ALA A 76 6.08 -2.62 5.27
C ALA A 76 5.27 -3.90 5.51
N SER A 77 5.46 -4.49 6.68
CA SER A 77 4.58 -5.50 7.26
C SER A 77 4.15 -5.06 8.67
N HIS A 78 3.02 -5.59 9.11
CA HIS A 78 2.54 -5.47 10.48
C HIS A 78 2.76 -6.80 11.19
N ILE A 79 3.11 -6.77 12.47
CA ILE A 79 3.03 -7.94 13.36
C ILE A 79 1.93 -7.66 14.37
N GLY A 80 0.96 -8.57 14.47
CA GLY A 80 -0.12 -8.50 15.44
C GLY A 80 0.32 -8.89 16.85
N TYR A 81 -0.45 -8.48 17.85
CA TYR A 81 -0.19 -8.80 19.25
C TYR A 81 -0.12 -10.31 19.50
N HIS A 82 1.02 -10.78 20.01
CA HIS A 82 1.30 -12.19 20.30
C HIS A 82 1.06 -13.13 19.10
N GLU A 83 1.33 -12.65 17.88
CA GLU A 83 1.22 -13.50 16.68
C GLU A 83 2.55 -14.10 16.23
N ARG A 84 3.69 -13.60 16.74
CA ARG A 84 5.05 -14.04 16.39
C ARG A 84 6.02 -14.00 17.55
N THR A 85 6.95 -14.95 17.55
CA THR A 85 8.02 -15.06 18.54
C THR A 85 9.40 -14.91 17.88
N THR A 86 10.44 -14.67 18.70
CA THR A 86 11.84 -14.66 18.24
C THR A 86 12.26 -15.96 17.57
N GLU A 87 11.71 -17.09 18.00
CA GLU A 87 11.97 -18.41 17.42
C GLU A 87 11.34 -18.58 16.03
N ASP A 88 10.15 -18.01 15.78
CA ASP A 88 9.49 -18.08 14.47
C ASP A 88 10.31 -17.35 13.39
N ASP A 89 10.91 -16.22 13.76
CA ASP A 89 11.60 -15.31 12.84
C ASP A 89 13.13 -15.42 12.87
N GLY A 90 13.68 -16.19 13.82
CA GLY A 90 15.13 -16.29 14.03
C GLY A 90 15.77 -14.99 14.52
N TRP A 91 14.99 -14.11 15.16
CA TRP A 91 15.50 -12.89 15.77
C TRP A 91 16.24 -13.24 17.06
N ARG A 92 17.31 -12.52 17.38
CA ARG A 92 17.99 -12.73 18.66
C ARG A 92 17.22 -12.04 19.76
N ASP A 93 16.99 -12.72 20.87
CA ASP A 93 16.29 -12.18 22.05
C ASP A 93 16.86 -10.84 22.55
N CYS A 94 18.16 -10.59 22.36
CA CYS A 94 18.80 -9.33 22.76
C CYS A 94 18.51 -8.14 21.84
N GLU A 95 17.78 -8.34 20.74
CA GLU A 95 17.52 -7.35 19.70
C GLU A 95 16.07 -6.84 19.72
N ILE A 96 15.25 -7.33 20.66
CA ILE A 96 13.81 -7.04 20.72
C ILE A 96 13.42 -6.57 22.14
N ASP A 97 12.55 -5.57 22.21
CA ASP A 97 11.92 -5.11 23.47
C ASP A 97 10.54 -5.78 23.63
N GLY A 98 10.55 -7.11 23.70
CA GLY A 98 9.36 -7.95 23.63
C GLY A 98 8.91 -8.50 24.98
N GLU A 99 7.65 -8.91 25.07
CA GLU A 99 7.13 -9.61 26.25
C GLU A 99 7.67 -11.04 26.28
N TYR A 100 8.15 -11.49 27.44
CA TYR A 100 8.66 -12.85 27.60
C TYR A 100 7.52 -13.87 27.66
N ASP A 101 7.65 -14.96 26.89
CA ASP A 101 6.75 -16.10 26.92
C ASP A 101 7.35 -17.24 27.77
N GLU A 102 6.86 -17.38 29.00
CA GLU A 102 7.32 -18.43 29.92
C GLU A 102 7.04 -19.85 29.41
N GLU A 103 6.01 -20.06 28.59
CA GLU A 103 5.63 -21.40 28.11
C GLU A 103 6.62 -21.93 27.07
N ASN A 104 7.08 -21.05 26.18
CA ASN A 104 7.93 -21.40 25.05
C ASN A 104 9.41 -21.01 25.23
N ASP A 105 9.77 -20.39 26.37
CA ASP A 105 11.15 -19.94 26.68
C ASP A 105 11.72 -19.02 25.59
N CYS A 106 10.88 -18.10 25.10
CA CYS A 106 11.21 -17.15 24.02
C CYS A 106 10.54 -15.79 24.27
N PHE A 107 10.67 -14.85 23.33
CA PHE A 107 10.06 -13.52 23.42
C PHE A 107 9.05 -13.30 22.29
N TRP A 108 7.91 -12.69 22.62
CA TRP A 108 6.94 -12.19 21.66
C TRP A 108 7.50 -10.97 20.94
N ILE A 109 7.44 -10.98 19.60
CA ILE A 109 7.78 -9.82 18.80
C ILE A 109 6.73 -8.73 19.05
N PRO A 110 7.14 -7.48 19.34
CA PRO A 110 6.21 -6.39 19.60
C PRO A 110 5.21 -6.16 18.45
N GLU A 111 3.96 -5.89 18.81
CA GLU A 111 2.96 -5.42 17.85
C GLU A 111 3.38 -4.06 17.30
N CYS A 112 3.84 -4.03 16.05
CA CYS A 112 4.17 -2.79 15.36
C CYS A 112 4.33 -2.98 13.84
N TRP A 113 4.57 -1.85 13.16
CA TRP A 113 4.93 -1.80 11.75
C TRP A 113 6.44 -1.85 11.54
N TYR A 114 6.88 -2.75 10.67
CA TYR A 114 8.28 -2.91 10.27
C TYR A 114 8.45 -2.55 8.79
N GLU A 115 9.41 -1.67 8.48
CA GLU A 115 9.82 -1.39 7.10
C GLU A 115 10.48 -2.63 6.50
N ILE A 116 10.10 -2.98 5.27
CA ILE A 116 10.72 -4.10 4.55
C ILE A 116 11.79 -3.55 3.61
N ASN A 117 13.06 -3.82 3.94
CA ASN A 117 14.20 -3.54 3.09
C ASN A 117 14.49 -4.75 2.19
N GLU A 118 13.98 -4.77 0.95
CA GLU A 118 14.13 -5.94 0.06
C GLU A 118 15.47 -6.03 -0.67
N VAL A 119 16.20 -4.92 -0.76
CA VAL A 119 17.38 -4.81 -1.65
C VAL A 119 18.68 -4.74 -0.85
N ASP A 120 18.63 -4.33 0.40
CA ASP A 120 19.81 -4.18 1.26
C ASP A 120 19.75 -5.19 2.40
N ASP A 121 20.91 -5.62 2.88
CA ASP A 121 21.05 -6.53 4.04
C ASP A 121 20.91 -5.75 5.36
N ASN A 122 20.16 -4.65 5.32
CA ASN A 122 19.97 -3.75 6.43
C ASN A 122 18.75 -4.21 7.23
N PRO A 123 18.82 -4.25 8.58
CA PRO A 123 17.71 -4.70 9.41
C PRO A 123 16.42 -3.92 9.09
N ASN A 124 15.30 -4.62 9.14
CA ASN A 124 13.97 -4.01 9.06
C ASN A 124 13.81 -3.01 10.21
N TRP A 125 13.34 -1.80 9.92
CA TRP A 125 13.22 -0.73 10.90
C TRP A 125 11.80 -0.64 11.46
N ILE A 126 11.68 -0.45 12.77
CA ILE A 126 10.40 -0.14 13.41
C ILE A 126 9.96 1.24 12.93
N LEU A 127 8.82 1.29 12.26
CA LEU A 127 8.26 2.52 11.71
C LEU A 127 7.49 3.32 12.78
N ASP A 128 6.90 2.63 13.73
CA ASP A 128 6.02 3.22 14.73
C ASP A 128 6.74 4.15 15.71
N ASP A 129 8.06 4.15 15.79
CA ASP A 129 8.79 5.11 16.63
C ASP A 129 8.69 6.53 16.07
N ASP A 130 8.99 6.70 14.78
CA ASP A 130 9.14 7.99 14.11
C ASP A 130 7.94 8.40 13.25
N TYR A 131 7.09 7.43 12.88
CA TYR A 131 6.01 7.61 11.93
C TYR A 131 4.66 7.17 12.48
N ILE A 132 3.60 7.73 11.90
CA ILE A 132 2.22 7.27 12.04
C ILE A 132 1.84 6.62 10.72
N ILE A 133 1.42 5.36 10.76
CA ILE A 133 0.88 4.64 9.62
C ILE A 133 -0.61 4.94 9.58
N THR A 134 -1.11 5.46 8.45
CA THR A 134 -2.51 5.88 8.35
C THR A 134 -3.36 4.91 7.54
N HIS A 135 -2.79 4.37 6.46
CA HIS A 135 -3.46 3.49 5.53
C HIS A 135 -2.46 2.47 4.98
N TRP A 136 -2.98 1.35 4.52
CA TRP A 136 -2.23 0.34 3.78
C TRP A 136 -3.00 -0.13 2.55
N MET A 137 -2.32 -0.82 1.65
CA MET A 137 -2.93 -1.50 0.51
C MET A 137 -2.07 -2.68 0.07
N GLU A 138 -2.69 -3.68 -0.55
CA GLU A 138 -1.95 -4.79 -1.16
C GLU A 138 -0.94 -4.29 -2.20
N LEU A 139 0.16 -5.02 -2.34
CA LEU A 139 1.11 -4.78 -3.42
C LEU A 139 0.42 -4.96 -4.79
N PRO A 140 0.75 -4.13 -5.79
CA PRO A 140 0.25 -4.35 -7.14
C PRO A 140 0.74 -5.71 -7.64
N LYS A 141 -0.09 -6.37 -8.45
CA LYS A 141 0.32 -7.60 -9.13
C LYS A 141 1.60 -7.32 -9.93
N PRO A 142 2.59 -8.24 -9.91
CA PRO A 142 3.79 -8.07 -10.70
C PRO A 142 3.41 -7.94 -12.19
N PRO A 143 4.22 -7.21 -12.98
CA PRO A 143 4.00 -7.15 -14.41
C PRO A 143 3.98 -8.56 -14.99
N LYS A 144 3.08 -8.80 -15.95
CA LYS A 144 3.07 -10.05 -16.71
C LYS A 144 4.31 -10.03 -17.60
N ASP A 145 5.41 -10.61 -17.13
CA ASP A 145 6.59 -10.73 -17.96
C ASP A 145 6.25 -11.58 -19.19
N LYS A 146 6.53 -11.03 -20.37
CA LYS A 146 6.91 -11.89 -21.49
C LYS A 146 8.39 -12.18 -21.28
N LEU A 147 8.69 -13.16 -20.43
CA LEU A 147 10.01 -13.79 -20.44
C LEU A 147 10.16 -14.38 -21.86
N SER A 148 10.92 -13.67 -22.71
CA SER A 148 11.33 -14.11 -24.04
C SER A 148 12.63 -14.90 -23.94
#